data_AF-A0A7Y4A4K6-F1
#
_entry.id   AF-A0A7Y4A4K6-F1
#
_cell.length_a   1.000
_cell.length_b   1.000
_cell.length_c   1.000
_cell.angle_alpha   90.00
_cell.angle_beta   90.00
_cell.angle_gamma   90.00
#
_symmetry.space_group_name_H-M   'P 1'
#
loop_
_entity.id
_entity.type
_entity.pdbx_description
1 polymer ?
#
loop_
_entity_poly.entity_id
_entity_poly.type
_entity_poly.pdbx_seq_one_letter_code
_entity_poly.pdbx_strand_id
1 'polypeptide(L)'
;MSKVVVISGHPNLESSYTNKVILETLNEQIESIDVRRLDELYPDYQINVEQEQNALLDADVIVLQFPFYWYSVPALLKKWIDDVMAFNFSYGPEGDKLKGKAFIISTTIGGPTESYDPLGYNHFTVEQLLYPIQQTAYLAGMNYQKPIYTNGMVYIPGVYNTQKGVEAKAVEHAERLSNQINHLLESPQVKVTALVKRWFEKMDKLEEDSGPFHAMLRNDVVITVPEGEFKGIAGFNDWYAFLRDAFKPNCEHVLEQITVHEREGQQVAELRVRLIAETTQGESINVLVNEEWVVDMSANQPKIVTYKVEPVISA
;
A
#
# COMPACT_ATOMS: atom_id res chain seq x y z
N MET A 1 0.51 8.22 -10.74
CA MET A 1 0.56 6.89 -10.09
C MET A 1 -0.73 6.72 -9.31
N SER A 2 -1.35 5.54 -9.41
CA SER A 2 -2.60 5.21 -8.72
C SER A 2 -2.31 4.81 -7.28
N LYS A 3 -2.88 5.50 -6.30
CA LYS A 3 -2.67 5.16 -4.87
C LYS A 3 -3.44 3.92 -4.44
N VAL A 4 -4.51 3.59 -5.15
CA VAL A 4 -5.39 2.47 -4.85
C VAL A 4 -5.47 1.57 -6.08
N VAL A 5 -5.24 0.28 -5.89
CA VAL A 5 -5.50 -0.74 -6.91
C VAL A 5 -6.61 -1.64 -6.42
N VAL A 6 -7.67 -1.77 -7.22
CA VAL A 6 -8.78 -2.70 -6.95
C VAL A 6 -8.74 -3.82 -7.98
N ILE A 7 -8.48 -5.03 -7.51
CA ILE A 7 -8.56 -6.23 -8.34
C ILE A 7 -9.99 -6.77 -8.27
N SER A 8 -10.74 -6.63 -9.36
CA SER A 8 -12.08 -7.18 -9.49
C SER A 8 -12.02 -8.64 -9.92
N GLY A 9 -12.44 -9.54 -9.02
CA GLY A 9 -12.51 -10.99 -9.28
C GLY A 9 -13.86 -11.47 -9.83
N HIS A 10 -14.81 -10.57 -10.14
CA HIS A 10 -16.13 -10.97 -10.63
C HIS A 10 -16.01 -11.62 -12.02
N PRO A 11 -16.52 -12.85 -12.26
CA PRO A 11 -16.28 -13.58 -13.51
C PRO A 11 -17.04 -13.04 -14.74
N ASN A 12 -18.08 -12.23 -14.51
CA ASN A 12 -18.81 -11.51 -15.55
C ASN A 12 -19.44 -10.25 -14.94
N LEU A 13 -18.65 -9.18 -14.77
CA LEU A 13 -19.09 -7.99 -14.03
C LEU A 13 -20.29 -7.31 -14.70
N GLU A 14 -20.42 -7.36 -16.03
CA GLU A 14 -21.55 -6.74 -16.74
C GLU A 14 -22.91 -7.28 -16.32
N SER A 15 -22.97 -8.54 -15.89
CA SER A 15 -24.19 -9.17 -15.36
C SER A 15 -24.42 -8.93 -13.87
N SER A 16 -23.51 -8.24 -13.18
CA SER A 16 -23.55 -8.05 -11.73
C SER A 16 -24.48 -6.90 -11.33
N TYR A 17 -25.43 -7.17 -10.43
CA TYR A 17 -26.27 -6.13 -9.82
C TYR A 17 -25.62 -5.40 -8.65
N THR A 18 -24.51 -5.92 -8.11
CA THR A 18 -23.92 -5.41 -6.87
C THR A 18 -22.45 -5.02 -7.01
N ASN A 19 -21.59 -5.91 -7.52
CA ASN A 19 -20.16 -5.59 -7.67
C ASN A 19 -19.94 -4.48 -8.69
N LYS A 20 -20.78 -4.41 -9.74
CA LYS A 20 -20.74 -3.32 -10.73
C LYS A 20 -20.96 -1.96 -10.05
N VAL A 21 -22.04 -1.85 -9.28
CA VAL A 21 -22.38 -0.64 -8.51
C VAL A 21 -21.25 -0.27 -7.54
N ILE A 22 -20.66 -1.25 -6.84
CA ILE A 22 -19.54 -0.99 -5.93
C ILE A 22 -18.35 -0.39 -6.66
N LEU A 23 -17.93 -1.00 -7.77
CA LEU A 23 -16.76 -0.54 -8.53
C LEU A 23 -16.99 0.82 -9.21
N GLU A 24 -18.19 1.07 -9.74
CA GLU A 24 -18.59 2.37 -10.29
C GLU A 24 -18.54 3.45 -9.20
N THR A 25 -19.10 3.19 -8.03
CA THR A 25 -19.09 4.13 -6.89
C THR A 25 -17.66 4.43 -6.41
N LEU A 26 -16.79 3.42 -6.35
CA LEU A 26 -15.38 3.62 -5.98
C LEU A 26 -14.64 4.50 -7.00
N ASN A 27 -14.86 4.28 -8.30
CA ASN A 27 -14.28 5.10 -9.37
C ASN A 27 -14.71 6.57 -9.29
N GLU A 28 -15.92 6.84 -8.81
CA GLU A 28 -16.42 8.21 -8.62
C GLU A 28 -15.86 8.86 -7.34
N GLN A 29 -15.64 8.09 -6.27
CA GLN A 29 -15.31 8.63 -4.95
C GLN A 29 -13.80 8.69 -4.64
N ILE A 30 -12.98 7.88 -5.32
CA ILE A 30 -11.54 7.80 -5.08
C ILE A 30 -10.78 8.44 -6.25
N GLU A 31 -10.10 9.55 -5.98
CA GLU A 31 -9.42 10.35 -7.01
C GLU A 31 -8.33 9.58 -7.79
N SER A 32 -7.61 8.68 -7.10
CA SER A 32 -6.44 7.99 -7.65
C SER A 32 -6.59 6.47 -7.48
N ILE A 33 -7.40 5.88 -8.35
CA ILE A 33 -7.78 4.46 -8.35
C ILE A 33 -7.48 3.81 -9.71
N ASP A 34 -6.97 2.57 -9.67
CA ASP A 34 -6.88 1.67 -10.83
C ASP A 34 -7.75 0.43 -10.57
N VAL A 35 -8.87 0.32 -11.27
CA VAL A 35 -9.77 -0.85 -11.18
C VAL A 35 -9.41 -1.84 -12.28
N ARG A 36 -8.84 -2.98 -11.87
CA ARG A 36 -8.39 -4.05 -12.76
C ARG A 36 -9.45 -5.15 -12.84
N ARG A 37 -10.20 -5.15 -13.94
CA ARG A 37 -11.25 -6.14 -14.24
C ARG A 37 -10.64 -7.41 -14.81
N LEU A 38 -10.46 -8.44 -13.98
CA LEU A 38 -9.84 -9.68 -14.43
C LEU A 38 -10.67 -10.39 -15.52
N ASP A 39 -12.00 -10.27 -15.48
CA ASP A 39 -12.90 -10.83 -16.51
C ASP A 39 -12.66 -10.25 -17.91
N GLU A 40 -12.28 -8.98 -18.00
CA GLU A 40 -11.99 -8.31 -19.27
C GLU A 40 -10.52 -8.41 -19.67
N LEU A 41 -9.60 -8.31 -18.70
CA LEU A 41 -8.17 -8.37 -18.97
C LEU A 41 -7.71 -9.78 -19.35
N TYR A 42 -8.29 -10.80 -18.72
CA TYR A 42 -7.85 -12.20 -18.83
C TYR A 42 -9.01 -13.18 -19.03
N PRO A 43 -9.87 -13.00 -20.05
CA PRO A 43 -11.01 -13.88 -20.31
C PRO A 43 -10.59 -15.33 -20.61
N ASP A 44 -9.36 -15.54 -21.03
CA ASP A 44 -8.73 -16.83 -21.35
C ASP A 44 -7.78 -17.34 -20.24
N TYR A 45 -7.78 -16.68 -19.07
CA TYR A 45 -6.95 -17.02 -17.92
C TYR A 45 -5.43 -16.86 -18.17
N GLN A 46 -5.00 -16.16 -19.23
CA GLN A 46 -3.58 -15.88 -19.48
C GLN A 46 -3.15 -14.57 -18.80
N ILE A 47 -2.76 -14.66 -17.53
CA ILE A 47 -2.44 -13.48 -16.71
C ILE A 47 -1.07 -12.90 -17.11
N ASN A 48 -1.04 -11.60 -17.39
CA ASN A 48 0.20 -10.87 -17.56
C ASN A 48 0.77 -10.47 -16.19
N VAL A 49 1.61 -11.34 -15.64
CA VAL A 49 2.18 -11.17 -14.29
C VAL A 49 2.91 -9.83 -14.13
N GLU A 50 3.74 -9.44 -15.09
CA GLU A 50 4.53 -8.21 -15.02
C GLU A 50 3.61 -6.98 -14.93
N GLN A 51 2.54 -6.94 -15.74
CA GLN A 51 1.60 -5.81 -15.72
C GLN A 51 0.86 -5.70 -14.38
N GLU A 52 0.43 -6.82 -13.81
CA GLU A 52 -0.23 -6.85 -12.51
C GLU A 52 0.72 -6.47 -11.38
N GLN A 53 1.95 -6.96 -11.40
CA GLN A 53 2.98 -6.61 -10.42
C GLN A 53 3.32 -5.11 -10.47
N ASN A 54 3.43 -4.53 -11.66
CA ASN A 54 3.65 -3.09 -11.83
C ASN A 54 2.50 -2.25 -11.23
N ALA A 55 1.24 -2.67 -11.44
CA ALA A 55 0.11 -2.00 -10.80
C ALA A 55 0.21 -2.08 -9.26
N LEU A 56 0.56 -3.25 -8.71
CA LEU A 56 0.73 -3.41 -7.27
C LEU A 56 1.90 -2.58 -6.70
N LEU A 57 2.98 -2.38 -7.47
CA LEU A 57 4.12 -1.55 -7.07
C LEU A 57 3.70 -0.08 -6.89
N ASP A 58 2.85 0.43 -7.77
CA ASP A 58 2.35 1.81 -7.74
C ASP A 58 1.34 2.07 -6.60
N ALA A 59 0.70 1.01 -6.07
CA ALA A 59 -0.35 1.13 -5.07
C ALA A 59 0.15 1.35 -3.63
N ASP A 60 -0.55 2.15 -2.84
CA ASP A 60 -0.43 2.20 -1.38
C ASP A 60 -1.49 1.31 -0.69
N VAL A 61 -2.67 1.19 -1.33
CA VAL A 61 -3.80 0.36 -0.89
C VAL A 61 -4.17 -0.63 -1.98
N ILE A 62 -4.23 -1.91 -1.64
CA ILE A 62 -4.65 -3.01 -2.51
C ILE A 62 -6.00 -3.53 -2.01
N VAL A 63 -6.98 -3.61 -2.89
CA VAL A 63 -8.32 -4.13 -2.59
C VAL A 63 -8.61 -5.32 -3.48
N LEU A 64 -9.03 -6.44 -2.90
CA LEU A 64 -9.67 -7.52 -3.65
C LEU A 64 -11.19 -7.35 -3.57
N GLN A 65 -11.85 -7.07 -4.69
CA GLN A 65 -13.31 -6.97 -4.78
C GLN A 65 -13.86 -8.20 -5.51
N PHE A 66 -14.70 -9.00 -4.86
CA PHE A 66 -15.26 -10.21 -5.51
C PHE A 66 -16.57 -10.69 -4.90
N PRO A 67 -17.41 -11.43 -5.67
CA PRO A 67 -18.52 -12.17 -5.10
C PRO A 67 -18.01 -13.42 -4.34
N PHE A 68 -18.55 -13.66 -3.14
CA PHE A 68 -18.12 -14.78 -2.29
C PHE A 68 -18.69 -16.11 -2.79
N TYR A 69 -17.86 -16.89 -3.49
CA TYR A 69 -18.27 -18.15 -4.12
C TYR A 69 -17.71 -19.34 -3.37
N TRP A 70 -18.60 -20.26 -2.98
CA TRP A 70 -18.23 -21.48 -2.27
C TRP A 70 -17.25 -21.23 -1.12
N TYR A 71 -17.56 -20.22 -0.31
CA TYR A 71 -16.77 -19.83 0.86
C TYR A 71 -15.33 -19.38 0.52
N SER A 72 -15.11 -18.92 -0.71
CA SER A 72 -13.80 -18.52 -1.22
C SER A 72 -13.91 -17.44 -2.31
N VAL A 73 -12.82 -17.24 -3.06
CA VAL A 73 -12.71 -16.33 -4.21
C VAL A 73 -13.10 -17.05 -5.52
N PRO A 74 -13.52 -16.31 -6.56
CA PRO A 74 -13.68 -16.85 -7.91
C PRO A 74 -12.38 -17.44 -8.48
N ALA A 75 -12.49 -18.44 -9.36
CA ALA A 75 -11.34 -19.21 -9.87
C ALA A 75 -10.26 -18.34 -10.55
N LEU A 76 -10.68 -17.35 -11.35
CA LEU A 76 -9.74 -16.44 -12.01
C LEU A 76 -8.98 -15.58 -11.00
N LEU A 77 -9.64 -15.09 -9.96
CA LEU A 77 -8.97 -14.37 -8.87
C LEU A 77 -8.01 -15.28 -8.09
N LYS A 78 -8.38 -16.55 -7.87
CA LYS A 78 -7.46 -17.50 -7.24
C LYS A 78 -6.21 -17.72 -8.10
N LYS A 79 -6.37 -17.87 -9.42
CA LYS A 79 -5.25 -17.98 -10.35
C LYS A 79 -4.38 -16.72 -10.34
N TRP A 80 -5.00 -15.54 -10.31
CA TRP A 80 -4.27 -14.27 -10.18
C TRP A 80 -3.43 -14.22 -8.91
N ILE A 81 -3.98 -14.65 -7.77
CA ILE A 81 -3.22 -14.75 -6.53
C ILE A 81 -2.03 -15.70 -6.72
N ASP A 82 -2.24 -16.87 -7.33
CA ASP A 82 -1.18 -17.88 -7.51
C ASP A 82 -0.06 -17.45 -8.46
N ASP A 83 -0.39 -16.73 -9.54
CA ASP A 83 0.57 -16.30 -10.55
C ASP A 83 1.30 -15.00 -10.15
N VAL A 84 0.58 -14.02 -9.60
CA VAL A 84 1.09 -12.67 -9.35
C VAL A 84 1.84 -12.58 -8.03
N MET A 85 1.39 -13.30 -7.00
CA MET A 85 2.04 -13.32 -5.68
C MET A 85 3.26 -14.27 -5.68
N ALA A 86 4.25 -13.94 -6.52
CA ALA A 86 5.37 -14.82 -6.86
C ALA A 86 6.55 -14.76 -5.87
N PHE A 87 7.38 -15.81 -5.91
CA PHE A 87 8.67 -15.84 -5.20
C PHE A 87 9.58 -14.69 -5.68
N ASN A 88 10.30 -14.06 -4.74
CA ASN A 88 11.08 -12.84 -4.91
C ASN A 88 10.31 -11.59 -5.38
N PHE A 89 8.99 -11.65 -5.42
CA PHE A 89 8.13 -10.47 -5.56
C PHE A 89 7.33 -10.22 -4.27
N SER A 90 6.50 -11.18 -3.89
CA SER A 90 5.66 -11.09 -2.69
C SER A 90 6.24 -11.80 -1.48
N TYR A 91 7.09 -12.80 -1.66
CA TYR A 91 7.71 -13.55 -0.55
C TYR A 91 9.07 -14.11 -0.97
N GLY A 92 9.86 -14.58 0.00
CA GLY A 92 11.24 -15.04 -0.24
C GLY A 92 12.26 -13.94 0.07
N PRO A 93 13.57 -14.20 -0.15
CA PRO A 93 14.64 -13.28 0.27
C PRO A 93 14.53 -11.86 -0.29
N GLU A 94 14.00 -11.71 -1.51
CA GLU A 94 13.82 -10.42 -2.19
C GLU A 94 12.33 -10.03 -2.33
N GLY A 95 11.42 -10.85 -1.79
CA GLY A 95 9.98 -10.70 -1.94
C GLY A 95 9.37 -9.70 -0.97
N ASP A 96 9.80 -8.45 -1.07
CA ASP A 96 9.41 -7.34 -0.18
C ASP A 96 8.50 -6.31 -0.85
N LYS A 97 8.12 -6.52 -2.11
CA LYS A 97 7.48 -5.50 -2.95
C LYS A 97 6.10 -5.07 -2.46
N LEU A 98 5.44 -5.92 -1.68
CA LEU A 98 4.13 -5.63 -1.09
C LEU A 98 4.19 -5.25 0.40
N LYS A 99 5.38 -5.32 1.02
CA LYS A 99 5.54 -5.10 2.46
C LYS A 99 5.05 -3.70 2.86
N GLY A 100 4.22 -3.64 3.90
CA GLY A 100 3.67 -2.40 4.44
C GLY A 100 2.50 -1.78 3.66
N LYS A 101 2.17 -2.27 2.45
CA LYS A 101 0.97 -1.82 1.72
C LYS A 101 -0.29 -2.24 2.48
N ALA A 102 -1.31 -1.39 2.48
CA ALA A 102 -2.59 -1.74 3.10
C ALA A 102 -3.35 -2.72 2.20
N PHE A 103 -3.94 -3.76 2.79
CA PHE A 103 -4.68 -4.78 2.06
C PHE A 103 -6.08 -4.96 2.60
N ILE A 104 -7.09 -4.80 1.74
CA ILE A 104 -8.51 -4.92 2.09
C ILE A 104 -9.14 -6.06 1.28
N ILE A 105 -9.82 -6.97 1.97
CA ILE A 105 -10.77 -7.88 1.32
C ILE A 105 -12.14 -7.20 1.31
N SER A 106 -12.71 -7.06 0.12
CA SER A 106 -14.05 -6.51 -0.09
C SER A 106 -14.92 -7.51 -0.84
N THR A 107 -15.98 -8.02 -0.20
CA THR A 107 -16.75 -9.12 -0.78
C THR A 107 -18.26 -9.04 -0.58
N THR A 108 -19.01 -9.45 -1.60
CA THR A 108 -20.48 -9.51 -1.55
C THR A 108 -20.94 -10.94 -1.30
N ILE A 109 -21.83 -11.14 -0.34
CA ILE A 109 -22.24 -12.46 0.14
C ILE A 109 -23.73 -12.68 -0.13
N GLY A 110 -24.06 -13.83 -0.72
CA GLY A 110 -25.44 -14.16 -1.04
C GLY A 110 -26.31 -14.50 0.17
N GLY A 111 -25.76 -15.30 1.11
CA GLY A 111 -26.48 -15.72 2.31
C GLY A 111 -26.73 -14.58 3.30
N PRO A 112 -27.77 -14.69 4.15
CA PRO A 112 -28.06 -13.69 5.17
C PRO A 112 -27.06 -13.76 6.33
N THR A 113 -26.98 -12.70 7.13
CA THR A 113 -25.95 -12.53 8.17
C THR A 113 -25.99 -13.65 9.21
N GLU A 114 -27.19 -14.04 9.66
CA GLU A 114 -27.42 -15.09 10.66
C GLU A 114 -26.94 -16.49 10.24
N SER A 115 -26.65 -16.69 8.95
CA SER A 115 -26.09 -17.96 8.49
C SER A 115 -24.62 -18.12 8.87
N TYR A 116 -23.89 -17.03 9.12
CA TYR A 116 -22.44 -17.02 9.37
C TYR A 116 -22.12 -16.93 10.86
N ASP A 117 -22.56 -17.93 11.60
CA ASP A 117 -22.39 -18.08 13.04
C ASP A 117 -22.03 -19.53 13.36
N PRO A 118 -21.29 -19.84 14.45
CA PRO A 118 -21.00 -21.22 14.86
C PRO A 118 -22.24 -22.11 15.01
N LEU A 119 -23.39 -21.54 15.38
CA LEU A 119 -24.67 -22.23 15.48
C LEU A 119 -25.57 -22.02 14.24
N GLY A 120 -25.13 -21.18 13.31
CA GLY A 120 -25.81 -20.89 12.05
C GLY A 120 -25.55 -21.93 10.96
N TYR A 121 -26.23 -21.77 9.82
CA TYR A 121 -26.19 -22.72 8.71
C TYR A 121 -24.79 -22.97 8.12
N ASN A 122 -23.93 -21.93 8.08
CA ASN A 122 -22.59 -22.02 7.51
C ASN A 122 -21.51 -22.37 8.55
N HIS A 123 -21.85 -22.51 9.83
CA HIS A 123 -20.99 -22.96 10.94
C HIS A 123 -19.75 -22.10 11.26
N PHE A 124 -19.46 -21.07 10.47
CA PHE A 124 -18.30 -20.20 10.60
C PHE A 124 -18.69 -18.75 10.35
N THR A 125 -17.99 -17.83 11.01
CA THR A 125 -18.09 -16.40 10.65
C THR A 125 -17.48 -16.16 9.28
N VAL A 126 -17.86 -15.05 8.64
CA VAL A 126 -17.27 -14.66 7.35
C VAL A 126 -15.75 -14.52 7.47
N GLU A 127 -15.26 -13.90 8.54
CA GLU A 127 -13.82 -13.69 8.75
C GLU A 127 -13.06 -15.00 8.88
N GLN A 128 -13.61 -16.00 9.56
CA GLN A 128 -12.98 -17.32 9.66
C GLN A 128 -12.79 -17.96 8.27
N LEU A 129 -13.75 -17.76 7.37
CA LEU A 129 -13.68 -18.25 6.00
C LEU A 129 -12.72 -17.43 5.12
N LEU A 130 -12.35 -16.22 5.53
CA LEU A 130 -11.37 -15.37 4.84
C LEU A 130 -9.92 -15.56 5.33
N TYR A 131 -9.69 -16.36 6.39
CA TYR A 131 -8.35 -16.62 6.94
C TYR A 131 -7.29 -17.05 5.91
N PRO A 132 -7.59 -17.87 4.88
CA PRO A 132 -6.58 -18.20 3.88
C PRO A 132 -6.06 -16.97 3.13
N ILE A 133 -6.92 -16.02 2.77
CA ILE A 133 -6.54 -14.80 2.05
C ILE A 133 -5.84 -13.81 3.01
N GLN A 134 -6.29 -13.74 4.26
CA GLN A 134 -5.62 -12.99 5.31
C GLN A 134 -4.18 -13.50 5.53
N GLN A 135 -3.98 -14.82 5.53
CA GLN A 135 -2.66 -15.42 5.64
C GLN A 135 -1.76 -15.10 4.42
N THR A 136 -2.33 -15.02 3.21
CA THR A 136 -1.60 -14.54 2.03
C THR A 136 -1.06 -13.12 2.24
N ALA A 137 -1.87 -12.23 2.82
CA ALA A 137 -1.43 -10.86 3.11
C ALA A 137 -0.29 -10.83 4.14
N TYR A 138 -0.37 -11.63 5.20
CA TYR A 138 0.70 -11.74 6.19
C TYR A 138 1.99 -12.31 5.62
N LEU A 139 1.91 -13.33 4.78
CA LEU A 139 3.08 -13.89 4.10
C LEU A 139 3.76 -12.83 3.23
N ALA A 140 2.98 -11.98 2.58
CA ALA A 140 3.48 -10.88 1.75
C ALA A 140 3.88 -9.61 2.52
N GLY A 141 3.83 -9.65 3.86
CA GLY A 141 4.17 -8.51 4.72
C GLY A 141 3.21 -7.32 4.59
N MET A 142 2.01 -7.50 4.04
CA MET A 142 1.00 -6.45 3.91
C MET A 142 0.31 -6.15 5.24
N ASN A 143 -0.14 -4.91 5.39
CA ASN A 143 -0.93 -4.47 6.53
C ASN A 143 -2.41 -4.84 6.29
N TYR A 144 -2.77 -6.07 6.66
CA TYR A 144 -4.15 -6.56 6.56
C TYR A 144 -5.12 -5.67 7.34
N GLN A 145 -6.18 -5.24 6.67
CA GLN A 145 -7.22 -4.40 7.25
C GLN A 145 -8.48 -5.22 7.52
N LYS A 146 -9.35 -4.72 8.41
CA LYS A 146 -10.66 -5.32 8.64
C LYS A 146 -11.40 -5.48 7.30
N PRO A 147 -11.93 -6.67 6.96
CA PRO A 147 -12.59 -6.89 5.69
C PRO A 147 -13.92 -6.14 5.63
N ILE A 148 -14.30 -5.71 4.43
CA ILE A 148 -15.62 -5.16 4.13
C ILE A 148 -16.44 -6.24 3.44
N TYR A 149 -17.56 -6.62 4.05
CA TYR A 149 -18.50 -7.53 3.41
C TYR A 149 -19.94 -7.13 3.67
N THR A 150 -20.83 -7.52 2.76
CA THR A 150 -22.28 -7.32 2.89
C THR A 150 -23.02 -8.61 2.55
N ASN A 151 -23.94 -9.02 3.44
CA ASN A 151 -24.78 -10.20 3.30
C ASN A 151 -26.11 -9.91 2.57
N GLY A 152 -26.75 -10.97 2.07
CA GLY A 152 -28.02 -10.87 1.36
C GLY A 152 -27.91 -10.04 0.07
N MET A 153 -26.85 -10.27 -0.71
CA MET A 153 -26.51 -9.54 -1.96
C MET A 153 -26.98 -10.28 -3.22
N VAL A 154 -27.68 -11.41 -3.09
CA VAL A 154 -28.25 -12.15 -4.22
C VAL A 154 -29.64 -11.60 -4.53
N TYR A 155 -29.87 -11.28 -5.81
CA TYR A 155 -31.19 -10.99 -6.35
C TYR A 155 -31.60 -12.12 -7.29
N ILE A 156 -32.77 -12.70 -7.02
CA ILE A 156 -33.42 -13.67 -7.92
C ILE A 156 -34.83 -13.14 -8.20
N PRO A 157 -35.14 -12.78 -9.46
CA PRO A 157 -36.45 -12.22 -9.82
C PRO A 157 -37.61 -13.08 -9.33
N GLY A 158 -38.48 -12.47 -8.51
CA GLY A 158 -39.66 -13.13 -7.95
C GLY A 158 -39.39 -14.15 -6.84
N VAL A 159 -38.15 -14.33 -6.40
CA VAL A 159 -37.78 -15.35 -5.41
C VAL A 159 -37.09 -14.75 -4.19
N TYR A 160 -36.04 -13.94 -4.38
CA TYR A 160 -35.20 -13.48 -3.26
C TYR A 160 -34.65 -12.08 -3.51
N ASN A 161 -34.86 -11.18 -2.54
CA ASN A 161 -34.58 -9.74 -2.60
C ASN A 161 -35.21 -9.02 -3.81
N THR A 162 -35.02 -7.71 -3.86
CA THR A 162 -35.33 -6.87 -5.04
C THR A 162 -34.03 -6.35 -5.64
N GLN A 163 -34.00 -6.12 -6.95
CA GLN A 163 -32.85 -5.52 -7.63
C GLN A 163 -32.44 -4.19 -6.96
N LYS A 164 -33.40 -3.28 -6.82
CA LYS A 164 -33.18 -1.99 -6.14
C LYS A 164 -32.66 -2.14 -4.71
N GLY A 165 -33.10 -3.17 -3.98
CA GLY A 165 -32.66 -3.44 -2.62
C GLY A 165 -31.21 -3.89 -2.54
N VAL A 166 -30.76 -4.78 -3.43
CA VAL A 166 -29.36 -5.22 -3.46
C VAL A 166 -28.43 -4.13 -4.01
N GLU A 167 -28.90 -3.33 -4.96
CA GLU A 167 -28.17 -2.15 -5.47
C GLU A 167 -27.97 -1.09 -4.37
N ALA A 168 -29.00 -0.80 -3.56
CA ALA A 168 -28.87 0.12 -2.43
C ALA A 168 -27.83 -0.37 -1.40
N LYS A 169 -27.86 -1.67 -1.05
CA LYS A 169 -26.82 -2.28 -0.20
C LYS A 169 -25.43 -2.22 -0.81
N ALA A 170 -25.33 -2.28 -2.14
CA ALA A 170 -24.07 -2.17 -2.86
C ALA A 170 -23.49 -0.75 -2.75
N VAL A 171 -24.33 0.29 -2.81
CA VAL A 171 -23.91 1.68 -2.53
C VAL A 171 -23.41 1.82 -1.09
N GLU A 172 -24.18 1.36 -0.10
CA GLU A 172 -23.76 1.41 1.32
C GLU A 172 -22.45 0.63 1.56
N HIS A 173 -22.24 -0.49 0.86
CA HIS A 173 -21.00 -1.24 0.89
C HIS A 173 -19.83 -0.41 0.33
N ALA A 174 -20.03 0.22 -0.82
CA ALA A 174 -19.03 1.06 -1.45
C ALA A 174 -18.66 2.25 -0.58
N GLU A 175 -19.63 2.93 0.05
CA GLU A 175 -19.37 4.04 0.96
C GLU A 175 -18.50 3.61 2.15
N ARG A 176 -18.79 2.46 2.77
CA ARG A 176 -17.95 1.92 3.85
C ARG A 176 -16.53 1.63 3.37
N LEU A 177 -16.39 1.04 2.18
CA LEU A 177 -15.09 0.75 1.59
C LEU A 177 -14.31 2.04 1.26
N SER A 178 -14.94 3.01 0.62
CA SER A 178 -14.35 4.32 0.30
C SER A 178 -13.88 5.04 1.57
N ASN A 179 -14.69 5.04 2.62
CA ASN A 179 -14.31 5.65 3.90
C ASN A 179 -13.08 4.98 4.50
N GLN A 180 -13.00 3.64 4.45
CA GLN A 180 -11.84 2.90 4.94
C GLN A 180 -10.59 3.17 4.08
N ILE A 181 -10.73 3.20 2.75
CA ILE A 181 -9.65 3.55 1.81
C ILE A 181 -9.14 4.97 2.10
N ASN A 182 -10.03 5.95 2.20
CA ASN A 182 -9.65 7.34 2.47
C ASN A 182 -8.95 7.50 3.82
N HIS A 183 -9.44 6.83 4.85
CA HIS A 183 -8.77 6.80 6.16
C HIS A 183 -7.33 6.26 6.07
N LEU A 184 -7.11 5.20 5.28
CA LEU A 184 -5.77 4.63 5.06
C LEU A 184 -4.87 5.57 4.28
N LEU A 185 -5.39 6.21 3.22
CA LEU A 185 -4.65 7.21 2.44
C LEU A 185 -4.27 8.43 3.28
N GLU A 186 -5.06 8.74 4.31
CA GLU A 186 -4.78 9.83 5.24
C GLU A 186 -3.89 9.43 6.42
N SER A 187 -3.62 8.13 6.60
CA SER A 187 -2.86 7.61 7.75
C SER A 187 -1.42 8.15 7.78
N PRO A 188 -0.83 8.31 8.98
CA PRO A 188 0.58 8.67 9.11
C PRO A 188 1.50 7.73 8.35
N GLN A 189 1.29 6.41 8.42
CA GLN A 189 2.09 5.41 7.71
C GLN A 189 2.16 5.70 6.21
N VAL A 190 1.02 5.92 5.54
CA VAL A 190 1.00 6.17 4.08
C VAL A 190 1.64 7.51 3.74
N LYS A 191 1.27 8.58 4.45
CA LYS A 191 1.80 9.94 4.20
C LYS A 191 3.31 10.02 4.40
N VAL A 192 3.82 9.42 5.47
CA VAL A 192 5.25 9.38 5.79
C VAL A 192 6.00 8.46 4.81
N THR A 193 5.44 7.32 4.43
CA THR A 193 6.05 6.45 3.40
C THR A 193 6.18 7.18 2.06
N ALA A 194 5.15 7.93 1.65
CA ALA A 194 5.20 8.74 0.44
C ALA A 194 6.20 9.92 0.54
N LEU A 195 6.42 10.46 1.74
CA LEU A 195 7.49 11.44 1.99
C LEU A 195 8.87 10.79 1.81
N VAL A 196 9.11 9.64 2.45
CA VAL A 196 10.37 8.90 2.39
C VAL A 196 10.72 8.49 0.96
N LYS A 197 9.77 7.93 0.19
CA LYS A 197 10.00 7.56 -1.22
C LYS A 197 10.40 8.76 -2.07
N ARG A 198 9.68 9.89 -1.94
CA ARG A 198 10.00 11.12 -2.69
C ARG A 198 11.33 11.74 -2.26
N TRP A 199 11.70 11.60 -0.99
CA TRP A 199 12.98 12.04 -0.47
C TRP A 199 14.12 11.27 -1.14
N PHE A 200 14.07 9.94 -1.12
CA PHE A 200 15.13 9.11 -1.70
C PHE A 200 15.17 9.19 -3.23
N GLU A 201 14.03 9.26 -3.92
CA GLU A 201 14.00 9.47 -5.37
C GLU A 201 14.76 10.75 -5.79
N LYS A 202 14.76 11.78 -4.95
CA LYS A 202 15.52 13.01 -5.17
C LYS A 202 16.98 12.86 -4.72
N MET A 203 17.22 12.24 -3.57
CA MET A 203 18.56 12.04 -3.03
C MET A 203 19.42 11.18 -3.96
N ASP A 204 18.83 10.16 -4.60
CA ASP A 204 19.48 9.27 -5.57
C ASP A 204 20.02 10.04 -6.79
N LYS A 205 19.23 10.99 -7.29
CA LYS A 205 19.62 11.84 -8.44
C LYS A 205 20.75 12.79 -8.09
N LEU A 206 20.80 13.23 -6.83
CA LEU A 206 21.80 14.14 -6.30
C LEU A 206 22.02 15.33 -7.26
N GLU A 207 20.96 16.11 -7.52
CA GLU A 207 20.97 17.29 -8.39
C GLU A 207 21.65 18.49 -7.72
N GLU A 208 22.10 19.47 -8.50
CA GLU A 208 22.84 20.63 -7.97
C GLU A 208 21.97 21.52 -7.07
N ASP A 209 20.69 21.67 -7.42
CA ASP A 209 19.73 22.41 -6.64
C ASP A 209 19.12 21.55 -5.52
N SER A 210 19.31 21.98 -4.27
CA SER A 210 18.71 21.36 -3.08
C SER A 210 17.30 21.91 -2.76
N GLY A 211 16.86 22.96 -3.46
CA GLY A 211 15.55 23.61 -3.28
C GLY A 211 14.35 22.66 -3.24
N PRO A 212 14.27 21.61 -4.08
CA PRO A 212 13.18 20.65 -4.05
C PRO A 212 12.98 19.92 -2.71
N PHE A 213 14.00 19.84 -1.85
CA PHE A 213 13.91 19.25 -0.52
C PHE A 213 13.31 20.20 0.52
N HIS A 214 13.42 21.53 0.34
CA HIS A 214 13.00 22.50 1.35
C HIS A 214 11.51 22.42 1.68
N ALA A 215 10.68 22.01 0.72
CA ALA A 215 9.26 21.77 0.94
C ALA A 215 8.98 20.58 1.88
N MET A 216 9.90 19.62 1.96
CA MET A 216 9.82 18.41 2.78
C MET A 216 10.39 18.60 4.19
N LEU A 217 11.06 19.73 4.45
CA LEU A 217 11.73 20.02 5.71
C LEU A 217 10.95 21.06 6.53
N ARG A 218 11.00 20.94 7.85
CA ARG A 218 10.66 22.03 8.76
C ARG A 218 11.81 23.06 8.75
N ASN A 219 11.49 24.34 8.95
CA ASN A 219 12.50 25.41 8.82
C ASN A 219 13.66 25.27 9.84
N ASP A 220 13.38 24.64 10.97
CA ASP A 220 14.27 24.34 12.09
C ASP A 220 14.57 22.84 12.20
N VAL A 221 14.59 22.12 11.08
CA VAL A 221 14.99 20.70 11.03
C VAL A 221 16.36 20.48 11.68
N VAL A 222 16.54 19.34 12.36
CA VAL A 222 17.84 18.90 12.86
C VAL A 222 18.25 17.62 12.15
N ILE A 223 19.40 17.65 11.50
CA ILE A 223 19.98 16.52 10.75
C ILE A 223 21.17 16.03 11.55
N THR A 224 21.14 14.77 11.94
CA THR A 224 22.20 14.12 12.72
C THR A 224 22.70 12.92 11.95
N VAL A 225 23.92 13.05 11.41
CA VAL A 225 24.61 12.05 10.60
C VAL A 225 25.98 11.76 11.23
N PRO A 226 26.69 10.69 10.82
CA PRO A 226 28.01 10.37 11.38
C PRO A 226 29.03 11.52 11.34
N GLU A 227 28.91 12.41 10.34
CA GLU A 227 29.78 13.56 10.15
C GLU A 227 29.47 14.74 11.10
N GLY A 228 28.30 14.74 11.73
CA GLY A 228 27.92 15.77 12.69
C GLY A 228 26.42 16.14 12.67
N GLU A 229 26.13 17.30 13.26
CA GLU A 229 24.77 17.84 13.39
C GLU A 229 24.63 19.13 12.57
N PHE A 230 23.58 19.18 11.74
CA PHE A 230 23.26 20.32 10.88
C PHE A 230 21.85 20.86 11.21
N LYS A 231 21.69 22.19 11.24
CA LYS A 231 20.45 22.83 11.72
C LYS A 231 19.82 23.75 10.70
N GLY A 232 18.50 23.62 10.58
CA GLY A 232 17.65 24.37 9.67
C GLY A 232 17.99 24.16 8.20
N ILE A 233 17.34 24.93 7.35
CA ILE A 233 17.51 24.82 5.89
C ILE A 233 18.96 25.11 5.45
N ALA A 234 19.63 26.06 6.10
CA ALA A 234 21.03 26.37 5.80
C ALA A 234 21.96 25.17 6.11
N GLY A 235 21.82 24.56 7.30
CA GLY A 235 22.59 23.38 7.65
C GLY A 235 22.29 22.18 6.74
N PHE A 236 21.04 21.99 6.32
CA PHE A 236 20.71 20.99 5.31
C PHE A 236 21.46 21.24 3.99
N ASN A 237 21.50 22.49 3.51
CA ASN A 237 22.23 22.82 2.28
C ASN A 237 23.72 22.53 2.40
N ASP A 238 24.33 22.83 3.56
CA ASP A 238 25.75 22.52 3.82
C ASP A 238 26.01 21.01 3.79
N TRP A 239 25.15 20.22 4.45
CA TRP A 239 25.23 18.76 4.44
C TRP A 239 25.02 18.19 3.04
N TYR A 240 24.04 18.69 2.30
CA TYR A 240 23.77 18.25 0.93
C TYR A 240 24.93 18.58 -0.02
N ALA A 241 25.55 19.75 0.12
CA ALA A 241 26.76 20.10 -0.63
C ALA A 241 27.92 19.14 -0.30
N PHE A 242 28.10 18.77 0.98
CA PHE A 242 29.07 17.76 1.36
C PHE A 242 28.81 16.40 0.69
N LEU A 243 27.55 15.95 0.66
CA LEU A 243 27.18 14.70 -0.04
C LEU A 243 27.53 14.77 -1.53
N ARG A 244 27.29 15.91 -2.19
CA ARG A 244 27.64 16.13 -3.60
C ARG A 244 29.15 16.09 -3.86
N ASP A 245 29.96 16.56 -2.93
CA ASP A 245 31.41 16.49 -3.04
C ASP A 245 31.94 15.07 -2.79
N ALA A 246 31.25 14.30 -1.96
CA ALA A 246 31.63 12.94 -1.58
C ALA A 246 31.17 11.87 -2.58
N PHE A 247 29.97 11.99 -3.16
CA PHE A 247 29.31 10.95 -3.95
C PHE A 247 29.01 11.39 -5.38
N LYS A 248 29.06 10.43 -6.31
CA LYS A 248 28.57 10.63 -7.68
C LYS A 248 27.02 10.62 -7.71
N PRO A 249 26.40 11.31 -8.67
CA PRO A 249 24.96 11.18 -8.94
C PRO A 249 24.54 9.75 -9.31
N ASN A 250 23.24 9.47 -9.18
CA ASN A 250 22.61 8.16 -9.43
C ASN A 250 23.04 7.08 -8.42
N CYS A 251 23.05 7.45 -7.14
CA CYS A 251 23.06 6.49 -6.05
C CYS A 251 21.73 5.73 -6.00
N GLU A 252 21.68 4.66 -5.19
CA GLU A 252 20.47 3.90 -4.95
C GLU A 252 20.24 3.71 -3.44
N HIS A 253 19.14 4.26 -2.94
CA HIS A 253 18.63 3.97 -1.60
C HIS A 253 17.54 2.89 -1.67
N VAL A 254 17.91 1.66 -1.32
CA VAL A 254 16.97 0.54 -1.25
C VAL A 254 16.35 0.48 0.14
N LEU A 255 15.04 0.75 0.23
CA LEU A 255 14.26 0.64 1.47
C LEU A 255 13.97 -0.83 1.82
N GLU A 256 14.72 -1.42 2.76
CA GLU A 256 14.47 -2.80 3.24
C GLU A 256 13.29 -2.85 4.25
N GLN A 257 13.10 -1.75 4.99
CA GLN A 257 12.00 -1.62 5.94
C GLN A 257 11.65 -0.14 6.19
N ILE A 258 10.36 0.10 6.38
CA ILE A 258 9.81 1.35 6.92
C ILE A 258 8.74 0.99 7.96
N THR A 259 8.80 1.62 9.13
CA THR A 259 7.78 1.49 10.17
C THR A 259 7.48 2.87 10.73
N VAL A 260 6.21 3.25 10.76
CA VAL A 260 5.78 4.54 11.29
C VAL A 260 4.93 4.29 12.53
N HIS A 261 5.30 4.93 13.63
CA HIS A 261 4.59 4.82 14.89
C HIS A 261 4.56 6.16 15.61
N GLU A 262 3.68 6.29 16.59
CA GLU A 262 3.57 7.50 17.40
C GLU A 262 4.46 7.38 18.64
N ARG A 263 5.29 8.39 18.90
CA ARG A 263 6.13 8.52 20.09
C ARG A 263 5.98 9.94 20.63
N GLU A 264 5.48 10.06 21.87
CA GLU A 264 5.28 11.36 22.55
C GLU A 264 4.43 12.37 21.74
N GLY A 265 3.41 11.89 21.01
CA GLY A 265 2.54 12.73 20.20
C GLY A 265 3.13 13.16 18.85
N GLN A 266 4.31 12.64 18.49
CA GLN A 266 4.95 12.85 17.20
C GLN A 266 4.99 11.55 16.40
N GLN A 267 4.94 11.65 15.07
CA GLN A 267 5.10 10.50 14.21
C GLN A 267 6.60 10.25 13.97
N VAL A 268 7.04 9.02 14.23
CA VAL A 268 8.42 8.58 14.08
C VAL A 268 8.47 7.51 13.00
N ALA A 269 9.30 7.74 11.99
CA ALA A 269 9.61 6.77 10.96
C ALA A 269 10.95 6.11 11.28
N GLU A 270 10.94 4.80 11.45
CA GLU A 270 12.14 3.97 11.53
C GLU A 270 12.36 3.30 10.17
N LEU A 271 13.51 3.57 9.57
CA LEU A 271 13.88 3.10 8.24
C LEU A 271 15.10 2.20 8.36
N ARG A 272 15.12 1.15 7.55
CA ARG A 272 16.32 0.35 7.28
C ARG A 272 16.62 0.50 5.80
N VAL A 273 17.73 1.15 5.49
CA VAL A 273 18.05 1.60 4.13
C VAL A 273 19.41 1.05 3.75
N ARG A 274 19.49 0.43 2.57
CA ARG A 274 20.75 0.04 1.96
C ARG A 274 21.13 1.12 0.95
N LEU A 275 22.23 1.80 1.21
CA LEU A 275 22.81 2.78 0.30
C LEU A 275 23.84 2.09 -0.59
N ILE A 276 23.61 2.12 -1.89
CA ILE A 276 24.55 1.70 -2.93
C ILE A 276 24.98 2.94 -3.69
N ALA A 277 26.27 3.28 -3.65
CA ALA A 277 26.78 4.52 -4.21
C ALA A 277 28.23 4.36 -4.68
N GLU A 278 28.73 5.35 -5.44
CA GLU A 278 30.14 5.47 -5.78
C GLU A 278 30.64 6.84 -5.33
N THR A 279 31.81 6.89 -4.68
CA THR A 279 32.41 8.16 -4.28
C THR A 279 32.96 8.90 -5.49
N THR A 280 33.17 10.22 -5.36
CA THR A 280 33.86 11.02 -6.40
C THR A 280 35.30 10.55 -6.66
N GLN A 281 35.89 9.79 -5.74
CA GLN A 281 37.21 9.16 -5.87
C GLN A 281 37.17 7.77 -6.55
N GLY A 282 35.97 7.24 -6.84
CA GLY A 282 35.79 5.97 -7.53
C GLY A 282 35.64 4.74 -6.64
N GLU A 283 35.40 4.92 -5.33
CA GLU A 283 35.18 3.82 -4.40
C GLU A 283 33.70 3.44 -4.37
N SER A 284 33.39 2.15 -4.49
CA SER A 284 32.02 1.64 -4.36
C SER A 284 31.65 1.46 -2.88
N ILE A 285 30.47 1.97 -2.53
CA ILE A 285 29.87 1.89 -1.20
C ILE A 285 28.60 1.04 -1.28
N ASN A 286 28.48 0.07 -0.38
CA ASN A 286 27.25 -0.69 -0.14
C ASN A 286 27.11 -0.86 1.36
N VAL A 287 26.38 0.05 1.98
CA VAL A 287 26.26 0.11 3.44
C VAL A 287 24.80 0.07 3.84
N LEU A 288 24.56 -0.56 4.98
CA LEU A 288 23.26 -0.58 5.60
C LEU A 288 23.22 0.49 6.69
N VAL A 289 22.20 1.32 6.68
CA VAL A 289 21.95 2.36 7.68
C VAL A 289 20.56 2.19 8.28
N ASN A 290 20.45 2.51 9.55
CA ASN A 290 19.16 2.76 10.19
C ASN A 290 18.93 4.27 10.19
N GLU A 291 17.74 4.70 9.80
CA GLU A 291 17.35 6.09 9.92
C GLU A 291 16.14 6.23 10.85
N GLU A 292 16.14 7.29 11.65
CA GLU A 292 15.00 7.67 12.48
C GLU A 292 14.58 9.09 12.14
N TRP A 293 13.35 9.25 11.66
CA TRP A 293 12.81 10.56 11.29
C TRP A 293 11.64 10.92 12.18
N VAL A 294 11.70 12.06 12.84
CA VAL A 294 10.50 12.67 13.44
C VAL A 294 9.81 13.51 12.38
N VAL A 295 8.51 13.34 12.21
CA VAL A 295 7.73 13.98 11.16
C VAL A 295 6.57 14.77 11.77
N ASP A 296 6.46 16.04 11.37
CA ASP A 296 5.34 16.91 11.67
C ASP A 296 4.21 16.67 10.66
N MET A 297 3.05 16.28 11.18
CA MET A 297 1.84 15.98 10.42
C MET A 297 0.80 17.10 10.47
N SER A 298 1.10 18.24 11.11
CA SER A 298 0.16 19.35 11.28
C SER A 298 -0.13 20.11 9.97
N ALA A 299 0.81 20.09 9.03
CA ALA A 299 0.64 20.64 7.70
C ALA A 299 -0.03 19.64 6.76
N ASN A 300 -0.65 20.14 5.68
CA ASN A 300 -1.29 19.30 4.67
C ASN A 300 -0.31 18.30 4.01
N GLN A 301 0.98 18.66 3.95
CA GLN A 301 2.06 17.75 3.59
C GLN A 301 2.99 17.55 4.79
N PRO A 302 3.35 16.30 5.11
CA PRO A 302 4.23 16.01 6.23
C PRO A 302 5.61 16.62 6.03
N LYS A 303 6.22 17.09 7.12
CA LYS A 303 7.56 17.71 7.11
C LYS A 303 8.50 17.05 8.09
N ILE A 304 9.74 16.82 7.68
CA ILE A 304 10.79 16.24 8.52
C ILE A 304 11.23 17.27 9.56
N VAL A 305 11.18 16.87 10.84
CA VAL A 305 11.59 17.63 12.02
C VAL A 305 12.99 17.23 12.47
N THR A 306 13.23 15.92 12.56
CA THR A 306 14.57 15.38 12.77
C THR A 306 14.84 14.32 11.71
N TYR A 307 16.08 14.26 11.27
CA TYR A 307 16.59 13.27 10.33
C TYR A 307 17.86 12.69 10.95
N LYS A 308 17.80 11.45 11.42
CA LYS A 308 18.94 10.80 12.07
C LYS A 308 19.38 9.61 11.24
N VAL A 309 20.68 9.47 10.99
CA VAL A 309 21.28 8.32 10.29
C VAL A 309 22.34 7.67 11.17
N GLU A 310 22.22 6.37 11.36
CA GLU A 310 23.17 5.54 12.10
C GLU A 310 23.63 4.35 11.24
N PRO A 311 24.94 4.22 10.95
CA PRO A 311 25.46 3.06 10.25
C PRO A 311 25.21 1.77 11.03
N VAL A 312 24.76 0.73 10.34
CA VAL A 312 24.68 -0.61 10.91
C VAL A 312 26.08 -1.21 10.87
N ILE A 313 26.80 -1.14 11.98
CA ILE A 313 28.09 -1.81 12.11
C ILE A 313 27.81 -3.32 12.15
N SER A 314 28.24 -4.04 11.13
CA SER A 314 28.22 -5.51 11.16
C SER A 314 29.12 -5.99 12.30
N ALA A 315 28.52 -6.67 13.28
CA ALA A 315 29.25 -7.40 14.32
C ALA A 315 29.96 -8.62 13.74
#